data_AF-A0A9X4CE45-F1
#
_entry.id   AF-A0A9X4CE45-F1
#
_cell.length_a   1.000
_cell.length_b   1.000
_cell.length_c   1.000
_cell.angle_alpha   90.00
_cell.angle_beta   90.00
_cell.angle_gamma   90.00
#
_symmetry.space_group_name_H-M   'P 1'
#
loop_
_entity.id
_entity.type
_entity.pdbx_description
1 polymer ?
#
loop_
_entity_poly.entity_id
_entity_poly.type
_entity_poly.pdbx_seq_one_letter_code
_entity_poly.pdbx_strand_id
1 'polypeptide(L)'
;MCDAGSALAVMGNHEFNALGWAEPDGSGGFLRPHTEKNAHQHKEFLRQIEEGSTAHAQALEWFRTLPVWIDLPGLRVVHACWSESAQEKLSSCLDAANRFTPEGLQEASRRGSMAYSAAEVLLKGPELLLPDGRSFFDKDGHERREVRIRWWDRKALTFRDAALGMEGEEASLPELPIPTAYHYWKNKPVFFGHYWLQGTPALASDYAACLDFSVAKGGFFEAAVLTLLENCSLGECCDASRSRGTPWVGQNPPGMVT
;
A
#
# COMPACT_ATOMS: atom_id res chain seq x y z
N MET A 1 8.94 -18.04 1.78
CA MET A 1 7.48 -18.35 1.79
C MET A 1 6.89 -18.29 0.38
N CYS A 2 7.11 -17.20 -0.37
CA CYS A 2 6.65 -17.09 -1.76
C CYS A 2 7.26 -18.16 -2.68
N ASP A 3 8.58 -18.36 -2.63
CA ASP A 3 9.27 -19.38 -3.45
C ASP A 3 8.82 -20.81 -3.13
N ALA A 4 8.31 -21.03 -1.92
CA ALA A 4 7.74 -22.30 -1.47
C ALA A 4 6.24 -22.44 -1.80
N GLY A 5 5.65 -21.49 -2.53
CA GLY A 5 4.23 -21.47 -2.90
C GLY A 5 3.26 -21.28 -1.73
N SER A 6 3.77 -20.94 -0.54
CA SER A 6 2.99 -20.85 0.70
C SER A 6 2.45 -19.44 0.96
N ALA A 7 2.84 -18.46 0.15
CA ALA A 7 2.39 -17.08 0.24
C ALA A 7 2.33 -16.43 -1.15
N LEU A 8 1.44 -15.45 -1.29
CA LEU A 8 1.41 -14.54 -2.43
C LEU A 8 1.88 -13.16 -1.98
N ALA A 9 2.56 -12.45 -2.87
CA ALA A 9 3.03 -11.09 -2.64
C ALA A 9 2.67 -10.20 -3.84
N VAL A 10 2.50 -8.91 -3.59
CA VAL A 10 2.30 -7.89 -4.61
C VAL A 10 3.46 -6.91 -4.60
N MET A 11 3.72 -6.26 -5.72
CA MET A 11 4.75 -5.23 -5.85
C MET A 11 4.36 -3.99 -5.06
N GLY A 12 5.28 -3.50 -4.23
CA GLY A 12 5.15 -2.20 -3.58
C GLY A 12 5.89 -1.07 -4.31
N ASN A 13 5.69 0.15 -3.83
CA ASN A 13 6.42 1.32 -4.37
C ASN A 13 7.93 1.23 -4.16
N HIS A 14 8.40 0.54 -3.11
CA HIS A 14 9.83 0.40 -2.83
C HIS A 14 10.48 -0.55 -3.83
N GLU A 15 9.86 -1.68 -4.13
CA GLU A 15 10.30 -2.64 -5.14
C GLU A 15 10.31 -1.99 -6.53
N PHE A 16 9.22 -1.28 -6.90
CA PHE A 16 9.15 -0.53 -8.15
C PHE A 16 10.26 0.53 -8.26
N ASN A 17 10.49 1.30 -7.18
CA ASN A 17 11.56 2.30 -7.15
C ASN A 17 12.96 1.69 -7.22
N ALA A 18 13.17 0.51 -6.64
CA ALA A 18 14.44 -0.23 -6.70
C ALA A 18 14.72 -0.71 -8.13
N LEU A 19 13.70 -1.23 -8.82
CA LEU A 19 13.81 -1.56 -10.24
C LEU A 19 14.16 -0.32 -11.06
N GLY A 20 13.44 0.80 -10.85
CA GLY A 20 13.74 2.04 -11.55
C GLY A 20 15.13 2.62 -11.23
N TRP A 21 15.66 2.40 -10.01
CA TRP A 21 17.01 2.82 -9.62
C TRP A 21 18.08 2.07 -10.40
N ALA A 22 17.88 0.78 -10.63
CA ALA A 22 18.85 -0.09 -11.31
C ALA A 22 18.72 -0.08 -12.84
N GLU A 23 17.56 0.30 -13.39
CA GLU A 23 17.26 0.20 -14.82
C GLU A 23 17.64 1.49 -15.58
N PRO A 24 18.49 1.41 -16.62
CA PRO A 24 18.83 2.56 -17.47
C PRO A 24 17.61 3.12 -18.22
N ASP A 25 17.57 4.43 -18.45
CA ASP A 25 16.47 5.10 -19.20
C ASP A 25 16.69 5.16 -20.72
N GLY A 26 17.80 4.60 -21.21
CA GLY A 26 18.20 4.65 -22.63
C GLY A 26 18.72 6.02 -23.11
N SER A 27 18.78 7.03 -22.23
CA SER A 27 19.22 8.40 -22.51
C SER A 27 20.47 8.81 -21.72
N GLY A 28 21.16 7.84 -21.14
CA GLY A 28 22.36 8.06 -20.30
C GLY A 28 22.08 8.27 -18.82
N GLY A 29 20.82 8.08 -18.38
CA GLY A 29 20.41 8.08 -16.99
C GLY A 29 19.76 6.75 -16.57
N PHE A 30 18.92 6.83 -15.54
CA PHE A 30 18.17 5.71 -14.97
C PHE A 30 16.70 6.09 -14.87
N LEU A 31 15.80 5.11 -14.96
CA LEU A 31 14.35 5.33 -14.86
C LEU A 31 13.96 6.07 -13.59
N ARG A 32 14.70 5.82 -12.50
CA ARG A 32 14.69 6.64 -11.29
C ARG A 32 16.01 7.39 -11.16
N PRO A 33 16.03 8.72 -11.33
CA PRO A 33 17.25 9.52 -11.23
C PRO A 33 17.93 9.37 -9.87
N HIS A 34 19.26 9.25 -9.85
CA HIS A 34 20.08 9.13 -8.62
C HIS A 34 20.32 10.48 -7.93
N THR A 35 19.23 11.23 -7.69
CA THR A 35 19.27 12.48 -6.91
C THR A 35 19.47 12.19 -5.42
N GLU A 36 19.98 13.16 -4.64
CA GLU A 36 20.16 13.02 -3.19
C GLU A 36 18.88 12.55 -2.48
N LYS A 37 17.73 13.11 -2.86
CA LYS A 37 16.42 12.71 -2.34
C LYS A 37 16.11 11.24 -2.60
N ASN A 38 16.29 10.79 -3.85
CA ASN A 38 15.99 9.41 -4.22
C ASN A 38 16.98 8.43 -3.58
N ALA A 39 18.26 8.81 -3.52
CA ALA A 39 19.31 8.06 -2.85
C ALA A 39 19.00 7.90 -1.36
N HIS A 40 18.58 8.98 -0.69
CA HIS A 40 18.19 8.94 0.73
C HIS A 40 17.04 7.95 0.97
N GLN A 41 16.00 7.98 0.13
CA GLN A 41 14.87 7.04 0.23
C GLN A 41 15.27 5.59 -0.06
N HIS A 42 16.29 5.37 -0.89
CA HIS A 42 16.77 4.04 -1.27
C HIS A 42 17.90 3.51 -0.37
N LYS A 43 18.46 4.39 0.48
CA LYS A 43 19.67 4.12 1.28
C LYS A 43 19.55 2.89 2.15
N GLU A 44 18.42 2.68 2.83
CA GLU A 44 18.27 1.56 3.75
C GLU A 44 18.24 0.21 3.03
N PHE A 45 17.63 0.17 1.84
CA PHE A 45 17.65 -1.03 0.99
C PHE A 45 19.09 -1.36 0.56
N LEU A 46 19.83 -0.37 0.05
CA LEU A 46 21.22 -0.57 -0.36
C LEU A 46 22.14 -0.90 0.81
N ARG A 47 21.87 -0.39 2.02
CA ARG A 47 22.62 -0.71 3.24
C ARG A 47 22.53 -2.19 3.60
N GLN A 48 21.39 -2.85 3.31
CA GLN A 48 21.16 -4.25 3.67
C GLN A 48 21.67 -5.23 2.61
N ILE A 49 21.54 -4.89 1.33
CA ILE A 49 21.78 -5.84 0.22
C ILE A 49 23.09 -5.54 -0.55
N GLU A 50 23.70 -4.37 -0.33
CA GLU A 50 24.89 -3.85 -1.03
C GLU A 50 24.69 -3.71 -2.54
N GLU A 51 24.81 -2.48 -3.06
CA GLU A 51 24.60 -2.22 -4.48
C GLU A 51 25.60 -2.98 -5.37
N GLY A 52 25.09 -3.63 -6.41
CA GLY A 52 25.90 -4.40 -7.37
C GLY A 52 26.31 -5.79 -6.90
N SER A 53 25.93 -6.19 -5.67
CA SER A 53 26.16 -7.54 -5.17
C SER A 53 25.30 -8.59 -5.91
N THR A 54 25.66 -9.88 -5.78
CA THR A 54 24.80 -10.97 -6.27
C THR A 54 23.43 -10.96 -5.60
N ALA A 55 23.36 -10.62 -4.30
CA ALA A 55 22.11 -10.52 -3.56
C ALA A 55 21.24 -9.38 -4.12
N HIS A 56 21.85 -8.27 -4.53
CA HIS A 56 21.15 -7.16 -5.17
C HIS A 56 20.52 -7.58 -6.49
N ALA A 57 21.27 -8.25 -7.37
CA ALA A 57 20.75 -8.76 -8.62
C ALA A 57 19.60 -9.77 -8.41
N GLN A 58 19.73 -10.67 -7.43
CA GLN A 58 18.69 -11.63 -7.07
C GLN A 58 17.43 -10.95 -6.53
N ALA A 59 17.57 -9.93 -5.68
CA ALA A 59 16.45 -9.16 -5.17
C ALA A 59 15.70 -8.44 -6.30
N LEU A 60 16.42 -7.80 -7.23
CA LEU A 60 15.82 -7.14 -8.38
C LEU A 60 15.12 -8.13 -9.31
N GLU A 61 15.69 -9.32 -9.52
CA GLU A 61 15.02 -10.37 -10.31
C GLU A 61 13.72 -10.83 -9.62
N TRP A 62 13.77 -11.06 -8.30
CA TRP A 62 12.58 -11.39 -7.53
C TRP A 62 11.51 -10.29 -7.60
N PHE A 63 11.90 -9.00 -7.50
CA PHE A 63 10.97 -7.88 -7.64
C PHE A 63 10.25 -7.86 -8.99
N ARG A 64 10.92 -8.24 -10.09
CA ARG A 64 10.29 -8.35 -11.42
C ARG A 64 9.22 -9.44 -11.48
N THR A 65 9.26 -10.42 -10.56
CA THR A 65 8.24 -11.48 -10.49
C THR A 65 6.97 -11.06 -9.75
N LEU A 66 6.97 -9.92 -9.07
CA LEU A 66 5.84 -9.49 -8.24
C LEU A 66 4.71 -8.89 -9.09
N PRO A 67 3.46 -9.38 -8.97
CA PRO A 67 2.32 -8.77 -9.63
C PRO A 67 1.96 -7.43 -8.97
N VAL A 68 1.47 -6.47 -9.75
CA VAL A 68 1.00 -5.17 -9.22
C VAL A 68 -0.27 -5.34 -8.37
N TRP A 69 -1.13 -6.30 -8.73
CA TRP A 69 -2.29 -6.68 -7.94
C TRP A 69 -2.65 -8.15 -8.13
N ILE A 70 -3.45 -8.68 -7.20
CA ILE A 70 -4.00 -10.03 -7.24
C ILE A 70 -5.53 -9.95 -7.09
N ASP A 71 -6.27 -10.60 -8.00
CA ASP A 71 -7.73 -10.75 -7.94
C ASP A 71 -8.09 -12.25 -7.81
N LEU A 72 -8.24 -12.76 -6.57
CA LEU A 72 -8.67 -14.14 -6.30
C LEU A 72 -10.19 -14.18 -6.19
N PRO A 73 -10.90 -15.30 -6.40
CA PRO A 73 -12.37 -15.34 -6.31
C PRO A 73 -12.96 -14.71 -5.03
N GLY A 74 -12.33 -14.93 -3.87
CA GLY A 74 -12.81 -14.43 -2.58
C GLY A 74 -12.24 -13.09 -2.10
N LEU A 75 -11.09 -12.64 -2.62
CA LEU A 75 -10.41 -11.45 -2.12
C LEU A 75 -9.53 -10.78 -3.18
N ARG A 76 -9.13 -9.56 -2.88
CA ARG A 76 -8.24 -8.74 -3.69
C ARG A 76 -7.05 -8.27 -2.87
N VAL A 77 -5.90 -8.12 -3.52
CA VAL A 77 -4.67 -7.60 -2.89
C VAL A 77 -4.03 -6.57 -3.81
N VAL A 78 -3.64 -5.44 -3.26
CA VAL A 78 -2.90 -4.36 -3.94
C VAL A 78 -2.03 -3.65 -2.92
N HIS A 79 -0.91 -3.03 -3.33
CA HIS A 79 -0.06 -2.36 -2.35
C HIS A 79 -0.70 -1.10 -1.77
N ALA A 80 -1.25 -0.19 -2.59
CA ALA A 80 -1.82 1.06 -2.07
C ALA A 80 -3.30 1.26 -2.40
N CYS A 81 -3.72 1.28 -3.66
CA CYS A 81 -5.12 1.55 -4.02
C CYS A 81 -5.68 0.59 -5.05
N TRP A 82 -6.86 0.03 -4.79
CA TRP A 82 -7.58 -0.75 -5.78
C TRP A 82 -8.41 0.16 -6.67
N SER A 83 -7.94 0.39 -7.90
CA SER A 83 -8.64 1.21 -8.89
C SER A 83 -8.74 0.49 -10.23
N GLU A 84 -9.95 0.08 -10.61
CA GLU A 84 -10.22 -0.58 -11.90
C GLU A 84 -9.79 0.32 -13.07
N SER A 85 -10.03 1.64 -12.98
CA SER A 85 -9.56 2.60 -14.00
C SER A 85 -8.03 2.68 -14.10
N ALA A 86 -7.31 2.59 -12.98
CA ALA A 86 -5.84 2.56 -13.03
C ALA A 86 -5.33 1.22 -13.59
N GLN A 87 -5.96 0.10 -13.23
CA GLN A 87 -5.65 -1.23 -13.77
C GLN A 87 -5.82 -1.26 -15.30
N GLU A 88 -6.92 -0.72 -15.82
CA GLU A 88 -7.16 -0.61 -17.26
C GLU A 88 -6.07 0.21 -17.96
N LYS A 89 -5.70 1.37 -17.40
CA LYS A 89 -4.67 2.26 -17.96
C LYS A 89 -3.26 1.65 -17.90
N LEU A 90 -3.01 0.74 -16.95
CA LEU A 90 -1.72 0.07 -16.81
C LEU A 90 -1.66 -1.27 -17.57
N SER A 91 -2.79 -1.81 -18.01
CA SER A 91 -2.90 -3.17 -18.56
C SER A 91 -1.92 -3.47 -19.71
N SER A 92 -1.66 -2.50 -20.60
CA SER A 92 -0.72 -2.66 -21.71
C SER A 92 0.75 -2.69 -21.29
N CYS A 93 1.06 -2.28 -20.05
CA CYS A 93 2.40 -2.29 -19.47
C CYS A 93 2.68 -3.56 -18.66
N LEU A 94 1.72 -4.49 -18.60
CA LEU A 94 1.80 -5.68 -17.76
C LEU A 94 1.63 -6.96 -18.58
N ASP A 95 2.17 -8.05 -18.06
CA ASP A 95 1.92 -9.39 -18.58
C ASP A 95 0.60 -9.98 -18.07
N ALA A 96 0.27 -11.21 -18.49
CA ALA A 96 -0.95 -11.90 -18.09
C ALA A 96 -1.04 -12.19 -16.57
N ALA A 97 0.06 -12.08 -15.83
CA ALA A 97 0.12 -12.23 -14.39
C ALA A 97 0.14 -10.87 -13.67
N ASN A 98 -0.14 -9.76 -14.37
CA ASN A 98 -0.09 -8.39 -13.86
C ASN A 98 1.31 -7.94 -13.40
N ARG A 99 2.39 -8.51 -13.96
CA ARG A 99 3.78 -8.09 -13.68
C ARG A 99 4.24 -7.10 -14.74
N PHE A 100 5.09 -6.15 -14.37
CA PHE A 100 5.63 -5.20 -15.34
C PHE A 100 6.45 -5.92 -16.42
N THR A 101 6.14 -5.63 -17.69
CA THR A 101 7.06 -5.93 -18.78
C THR A 101 8.23 -4.93 -18.74
N PRO A 102 9.38 -5.23 -19.38
CA PRO A 102 10.48 -4.27 -19.45
C PRO A 102 10.05 -2.91 -20.01
N GLU A 103 9.31 -2.89 -21.11
CA GLU A 103 8.78 -1.67 -21.75
C GLU A 103 7.73 -1.00 -20.85
N GLY A 104 6.91 -1.80 -20.18
CA GLY A 104 5.91 -1.32 -19.25
C GLY A 104 6.50 -0.63 -18.03
N LEU A 105 7.61 -1.15 -17.49
CA LEU A 105 8.36 -0.52 -16.39
C LEU A 105 8.91 0.84 -16.81
N GLN A 106 9.46 0.95 -18.03
CA GLN A 106 9.94 2.22 -18.58
C GLN A 106 8.79 3.23 -18.71
N GLU A 107 7.68 2.81 -19.31
CA GLU A 107 6.52 3.67 -19.55
C GLU A 107 5.85 4.11 -18.24
N ALA A 108 5.77 3.22 -17.24
CA ALA A 108 5.27 3.53 -15.90
C ALA A 108 6.23 4.40 -15.08
N SER A 109 7.52 4.46 -15.44
CA SER A 109 8.50 5.36 -14.81
C SER A 109 8.54 6.74 -15.47
N ARG A 110 7.98 6.88 -16.67
CA ARG A 110 7.99 8.12 -17.45
C ARG A 110 6.93 9.11 -16.96
N ARG A 111 7.34 10.10 -16.16
CA ARG A 111 6.47 11.18 -15.68
C ARG A 111 5.63 11.80 -16.79
N GLY A 112 4.34 11.96 -16.54
CA GLY A 112 3.37 12.50 -17.49
C GLY A 112 2.74 11.46 -18.41
N SER A 113 3.21 10.21 -18.42
CA SER A 113 2.51 9.13 -19.11
C SER A 113 1.24 8.71 -18.36
N MET A 114 0.31 8.07 -19.07
CA MET A 114 -0.88 7.48 -18.44
C MET A 114 -0.50 6.32 -17.51
N ALA A 115 0.49 5.52 -17.89
CA ALA A 115 1.00 4.41 -17.08
C ALA A 115 1.63 4.90 -15.78
N TYR A 116 2.38 6.01 -15.81
CA TYR A 116 2.96 6.63 -14.62
C TYR A 116 1.85 7.00 -13.62
N SER A 117 0.85 7.75 -14.06
CA SER A 117 -0.26 8.14 -13.19
C SER A 117 -1.03 6.94 -12.65
N ALA A 118 -1.19 5.87 -13.45
CA ALA A 118 -1.82 4.64 -13.00
C ALA A 118 -0.97 3.88 -11.96
N ALA A 119 0.34 3.78 -12.18
CA ALA A 119 1.27 3.17 -11.23
C ALA A 119 1.34 3.96 -9.91
N GLU A 120 1.31 5.30 -9.96
CA GLU A 120 1.23 6.13 -8.74
C GLU A 120 -0.02 5.81 -7.93
N VAL A 121 -1.19 5.65 -8.58
CA VAL A 121 -2.42 5.28 -7.86
C VAL A 121 -2.29 3.89 -7.24
N LEU A 122 -1.90 2.88 -8.02
CA LEU A 122 -1.86 1.48 -7.56
C LEU A 122 -0.80 1.23 -6.47
N LEU A 123 0.38 1.87 -6.61
CA LEU A 123 1.54 1.63 -5.75
C LEU A 123 1.76 2.70 -4.67
N LYS A 124 1.15 3.89 -4.77
CA LYS A 124 1.34 4.96 -3.78
C LYS A 124 0.04 5.57 -3.27
N GLY A 125 -1.08 5.18 -3.86
CA GLY A 125 -2.39 5.67 -3.49
C GLY A 125 -2.72 7.01 -4.17
N PRO A 126 -4.00 7.33 -4.33
CA PRO A 126 -4.44 8.58 -4.92
C PRO A 126 -4.12 9.78 -4.03
N GLU A 127 -3.56 10.82 -4.63
CA GLU A 127 -3.36 12.13 -4.03
C GLU A 127 -4.19 13.17 -4.78
N LEU A 128 -4.82 14.09 -4.06
CA LEU A 128 -5.63 15.16 -4.60
C LEU A 128 -5.01 16.51 -4.28
N LEU A 129 -4.96 17.40 -5.28
CA LEU A 129 -4.60 18.80 -5.07
C LEU A 129 -5.58 19.46 -4.09
N LEU A 130 -5.04 20.13 -3.09
CA LEU A 130 -5.82 20.87 -2.10
C LEU A 130 -6.52 22.07 -2.76
N PRO A 131 -7.77 22.38 -2.35
CA PRO A 131 -8.51 23.49 -2.89
C PRO A 131 -7.89 24.84 -2.48
N ASP A 132 -8.21 25.88 -3.24
CA ASP A 132 -7.86 27.29 -2.95
C ASP A 132 -6.35 27.55 -2.81
N GLY A 133 -5.49 26.72 -3.40
CA GLY A 133 -4.03 26.87 -3.33
C GLY A 133 -3.44 26.58 -1.94
N ARG A 134 -4.18 25.87 -1.07
CA ARG A 134 -3.72 25.49 0.26
C ARG A 134 -2.50 24.55 0.18
N SER A 135 -1.69 24.63 1.22
CA SER A 135 -0.60 23.69 1.48
C SER A 135 -0.48 23.40 2.98
N PHE A 136 0.22 22.33 3.30
CA PHE A 136 0.61 21.95 4.66
C PHE A 136 2.06 21.47 4.63
N PHE A 137 2.70 21.37 5.79
CA PHE A 137 4.03 20.77 5.89
C PHE A 137 3.90 19.32 6.37
N ASP A 138 4.61 18.40 5.71
CA ASP A 138 4.70 17.03 6.23
C ASP A 138 5.65 16.94 7.44
N LYS A 139 5.70 15.76 8.06
CA LYS A 139 6.56 15.47 9.23
C LYS A 139 8.04 15.78 9.03
N ASP A 140 8.49 15.81 7.77
CA ASP A 140 9.87 16.05 7.37
C ASP A 140 10.09 17.54 6.99
N GLY A 141 9.07 18.39 7.17
CA GLY A 141 9.11 19.81 6.89
C GLY A 141 8.97 20.17 5.40
N HIS A 142 8.50 19.25 4.56
CA HIS A 142 8.26 19.55 3.14
C HIS A 142 6.87 20.13 2.92
N GLU A 143 6.79 21.24 2.18
CA GLU A 143 5.51 21.79 1.74
C GLU A 143 4.81 20.83 0.77
N ARG A 144 3.55 20.49 1.09
CA ARG A 144 2.67 19.62 0.32
C ARG A 144 1.43 20.39 -0.11
N ARG A 145 1.12 20.30 -1.40
CA ARG A 145 -0.12 20.85 -1.99
C ARG A 145 -1.13 19.77 -2.33
N GLU A 146 -0.72 18.51 -2.22
CA GLU A 146 -1.55 17.36 -2.50
C GLU A 146 -1.70 16.56 -1.22
N VAL A 147 -2.90 16.02 -1.00
CA VAL A 147 -3.23 15.20 0.15
C VAL A 147 -3.66 13.82 -0.31
N ARG A 148 -3.19 12.80 0.41
CA ARG A 148 -3.62 11.43 0.14
C ARG A 148 -5.01 11.19 0.71
N ILE A 149 -5.82 10.41 0.01
CA ILE A 149 -7.21 10.15 0.41
C ILE A 149 -7.47 8.71 0.87
N ARG A 150 -8.38 8.57 1.83
CA ARG A 150 -8.96 7.29 2.32
C ARG A 150 -9.93 6.68 1.31
N TRP A 151 -9.42 6.23 0.17
CA TRP A 151 -10.22 5.64 -0.92
C TRP A 151 -11.04 4.41 -0.49
N TRP A 152 -10.66 3.73 0.59
CA TRP A 152 -11.36 2.56 1.12
C TRP A 152 -12.56 2.91 2.01
N ASP A 153 -12.67 4.17 2.48
CA ASP A 153 -13.75 4.63 3.35
C ASP A 153 -14.86 5.28 2.51
N ARG A 154 -15.97 4.57 2.37
CA ARG A 154 -17.16 5.01 1.62
C ARG A 154 -17.82 6.27 2.18
N LYS A 155 -17.57 6.61 3.45
CA LYS A 155 -18.13 7.81 4.12
C LYS A 155 -17.21 9.02 3.99
N ALA A 156 -15.94 8.82 3.63
CA ALA A 156 -14.98 9.89 3.43
C ALA A 156 -15.22 10.62 2.10
N LEU A 157 -16.22 11.51 2.08
CA LEU A 157 -16.69 12.20 0.87
C LEU A 157 -16.18 13.63 0.73
N THR A 158 -15.51 14.16 1.76
CA THR A 158 -14.97 15.53 1.77
C THR A 158 -13.45 15.52 1.97
N PHE A 159 -12.78 16.62 1.63
CA PHE A 159 -11.34 16.78 1.90
C PHE A 159 -11.02 16.57 3.39
N ARG A 160 -11.83 17.12 4.29
CA ARG A 160 -11.69 16.97 5.74
C ARG A 160 -11.74 15.51 6.21
N ASP A 161 -12.68 14.73 5.68
CA ASP A 161 -12.89 13.35 6.14
C ASP A 161 -11.92 12.35 5.49
N ALA A 162 -11.50 12.64 4.26
CA ALA A 162 -10.70 11.74 3.45
C ALA A 162 -9.20 11.93 3.61
N ALA A 163 -8.74 13.12 4.02
CA ALA A 163 -7.32 13.44 4.11
C ALA A 163 -6.55 12.51 5.06
N LEU A 164 -5.29 12.26 4.70
CA LEU A 164 -4.33 11.49 5.47
C LEU A 164 -2.98 12.19 5.48
N GLY A 165 -2.25 11.99 6.57
CA GLY A 165 -0.85 12.39 6.67
C GLY A 165 -0.65 13.88 6.94
N MET A 166 -1.64 14.56 7.50
CA MET A 166 -1.58 15.99 7.86
C MET A 166 -1.32 16.22 9.36
N GLU A 167 -0.80 15.23 10.07
CA GLU A 167 -0.43 15.35 11.50
C GLU A 167 -1.53 15.90 12.44
N GLY A 168 -2.82 15.63 12.14
CA GLY A 168 -3.94 16.14 12.93
C GLY A 168 -4.52 17.47 12.43
N GLU A 169 -3.93 18.05 11.37
CA GLU A 169 -4.43 19.28 10.73
C GLU A 169 -5.60 19.04 9.77
N GLU A 170 -6.12 17.81 9.64
CA GLU A 170 -7.22 17.48 8.73
C GLU A 170 -8.48 18.31 9.04
N ALA A 171 -8.71 18.67 10.31
CA ALA A 171 -9.82 19.52 10.74
C ALA A 171 -9.78 20.96 10.16
N SER A 172 -8.62 21.40 9.67
CA SER A 172 -8.45 22.69 8.98
C SER A 172 -8.94 22.67 7.54
N LEU A 173 -9.10 21.48 6.95
CA LEU A 173 -9.55 21.34 5.57
C LEU A 173 -11.05 21.65 5.42
N PRO A 174 -11.45 22.20 4.27
CA PRO A 174 -12.86 22.48 4.04
C PRO A 174 -13.67 21.20 3.85
N GLU A 175 -14.97 21.25 4.17
CA GLU A 175 -15.94 20.19 3.86
C GLU A 175 -16.36 20.25 2.38
N LEU A 176 -15.39 20.41 1.49
CA LEU A 176 -15.62 20.38 0.05
C LEU A 176 -15.61 18.92 -0.44
N PRO A 177 -16.50 18.56 -1.38
CA PRO A 177 -16.57 17.20 -1.89
C PRO A 177 -15.29 16.84 -2.66
N ILE A 178 -14.85 15.59 -2.50
CA ILE A 178 -13.75 15.03 -3.29
C ILE A 178 -14.28 14.16 -4.44
N PRO A 179 -13.51 13.98 -5.54
CA PRO A 179 -13.85 13.01 -6.57
C PRO A 179 -13.90 11.59 -6.01
N THR A 180 -15.01 10.88 -6.25
CA THR A 180 -15.23 9.52 -5.76
C THR A 180 -14.75 8.42 -6.72
N ALA A 181 -14.04 8.80 -7.79
CA ALA A 181 -13.54 7.88 -8.80
C ALA A 181 -12.52 6.86 -8.26
N TYR A 182 -11.89 7.17 -7.12
CA TYR A 182 -10.95 6.26 -6.44
C TYR A 182 -11.63 5.40 -5.38
N HIS A 183 -12.88 5.71 -4.98
CA HIS A 183 -13.51 5.00 -3.87
C HIS A 183 -13.82 3.55 -4.19
N TYR A 184 -13.64 2.70 -3.17
CA TYR A 184 -13.93 1.28 -3.28
C TYR A 184 -15.39 0.96 -2.94
N TRP A 185 -16.22 0.92 -3.98
CA TRP A 185 -17.66 0.65 -3.87
C TRP A 185 -18.03 -0.84 -3.95
N LYS A 186 -17.06 -1.73 -4.18
CA LYS A 186 -17.32 -3.16 -4.35
C LYS A 186 -17.41 -3.87 -3.00
N ASN A 187 -18.14 -4.99 -2.96
CA ASN A 187 -18.34 -5.81 -1.76
C ASN A 187 -17.38 -7.00 -1.69
N LYS A 188 -16.32 -7.00 -2.51
CA LYS A 188 -15.29 -8.03 -2.44
C LYS A 188 -14.18 -7.54 -1.50
N PRO A 189 -13.78 -8.29 -0.46
CA PRO A 189 -12.71 -7.86 0.44
C PRO A 189 -11.43 -7.48 -0.33
N VAL A 190 -10.84 -6.34 0.04
CA VAL A 190 -9.55 -5.88 -0.48
C VAL A 190 -8.54 -5.66 0.64
N PHE A 191 -7.35 -6.21 0.46
CA PHE A 191 -6.19 -6.02 1.32
C PHE A 191 -5.23 -5.02 0.68
N PHE A 192 -4.78 -4.06 1.48
CA PHE A 192 -3.85 -3.02 1.03
C PHE A 192 -2.92 -2.55 2.15
N GLY A 193 -1.92 -1.74 1.84
CA GLY A 193 -0.95 -1.19 2.78
C GLY A 193 -0.57 0.25 2.39
N HIS A 194 0.68 0.67 2.67
CA HIS A 194 1.28 1.98 2.31
C HIS A 194 0.83 3.20 3.14
N TYR A 195 -0.18 3.06 4.00
CA TYR A 195 -0.74 4.20 4.75
C TYR A 195 -0.19 4.35 6.17
N TRP A 196 0.65 3.42 6.65
CA TRP A 196 1.31 3.51 7.96
C TRP A 196 0.35 3.89 9.10
N LEU A 197 -0.85 3.30 9.09
CA LEU A 197 -1.95 3.73 9.97
C LEU A 197 -1.55 3.61 11.44
N GLN A 198 -2.00 4.55 12.25
CA GLN A 198 -1.72 4.54 13.70
C GLN A 198 -2.84 3.85 14.47
N GLY A 199 -2.52 3.31 15.64
CA GLY A 199 -3.47 2.67 16.53
C GLY A 199 -3.53 1.15 16.38
N THR A 200 -4.59 0.57 16.94
CA THR A 200 -4.82 -0.89 16.90
C THR A 200 -5.34 -1.30 15.51
N PRO A 201 -4.77 -2.34 14.88
CA PRO A 201 -5.29 -2.88 13.63
C PRO A 201 -6.78 -3.17 13.73
N ALA A 202 -7.55 -2.57 12.82
CA ALA A 202 -9.00 -2.75 12.70
C ALA A 202 -9.39 -2.76 11.23
N LEU A 203 -10.57 -3.32 10.92
CA LEU A 203 -11.13 -3.22 9.58
C LEU A 203 -11.27 -1.74 9.20
N ALA A 204 -10.72 -1.39 8.05
CA ALA A 204 -10.75 -0.02 7.56
C ALA A 204 -12.13 0.31 6.94
N SER A 205 -12.83 -0.71 6.46
CA SER A 205 -14.27 -0.74 6.19
C SER A 205 -14.77 -2.19 6.14
N ASP A 206 -16.07 -2.42 5.93
CA ASP A 206 -16.66 -3.77 5.81
C ASP A 206 -15.99 -4.64 4.73
N TYR A 207 -15.34 -4.02 3.74
CA TYR A 207 -14.75 -4.69 2.58
C TYR A 207 -13.30 -4.30 2.32
N ALA A 208 -12.66 -3.58 3.22
CA ALA A 208 -11.28 -3.14 3.03
C ALA A 208 -10.48 -3.22 4.33
N ALA A 209 -9.30 -3.82 4.24
CA ALA A 209 -8.39 -4.00 5.37
C ALA A 209 -6.99 -3.49 4.99
N CYS A 210 -6.53 -2.47 5.72
CA CYS A 210 -5.14 -2.04 5.67
C CYS A 210 -4.30 -3.03 6.50
N LEU A 211 -3.15 -3.44 5.99
CA LEU A 211 -2.20 -4.33 6.65
C LEU A 211 -1.01 -3.55 7.23
N ASP A 212 -0.90 -2.27 6.89
CA ASP A 212 0.22 -1.41 7.21
C ASP A 212 -0.14 -0.48 8.38
N PHE A 213 0.17 -0.93 9.59
CA PHE A 213 0.02 -0.17 10.83
C PHE A 213 1.40 0.11 11.44
N SER A 214 1.60 1.35 11.90
CA SER A 214 2.80 1.80 12.62
C SER A 214 2.86 1.23 14.04
N VAL A 215 2.96 -0.11 14.21
CA VAL A 215 3.13 -0.78 15.52
C VAL A 215 4.62 -0.82 15.95
N ALA A 216 5.50 -0.15 15.22
CA ALA A 216 6.93 -0.14 15.46
C ALA A 216 7.36 0.81 16.59
N LYS A 217 6.94 0.49 17.82
CA LYS A 217 7.70 0.61 19.07
C LYS A 217 7.23 -0.48 20.06
N GLY A 218 7.35 -1.75 19.64
CA GLY A 218 7.34 -2.89 20.56
C GLY A 218 6.12 -3.83 20.60
N GLY A 219 5.55 -4.25 19.45
CA GLY A 219 4.49 -5.27 19.50
C GLY A 219 4.20 -5.99 18.18
N PHE A 220 4.32 -7.32 18.22
CA PHE A 220 3.73 -8.38 17.39
C PHE A 220 3.16 -8.05 15.99
N PHE A 221 3.86 -8.50 14.95
CA PHE A 221 3.27 -8.82 13.65
C PHE A 221 2.54 -10.18 13.76
N GLU A 222 1.41 -10.22 14.47
CA GLU A 222 0.55 -11.39 14.47
C GLU A 222 -0.63 -11.21 13.51
N ALA A 223 -0.89 -12.27 12.76
CA ALA A 223 -1.93 -12.43 11.75
C ALA A 223 -3.32 -11.99 12.24
N ALA A 224 -3.62 -10.69 12.16
CA ALA A 224 -4.92 -10.14 12.57
C ALA A 224 -6.02 -10.30 11.50
N VAL A 225 -5.67 -10.76 10.31
CA VAL A 225 -6.54 -10.66 9.13
C VAL A 225 -7.51 -11.83 8.98
N LEU A 226 -7.12 -13.04 9.35
CA LEU A 226 -7.91 -14.25 9.10
C LEU A 226 -9.18 -14.32 9.96
N THR A 227 -9.13 -13.84 11.20
CA THR A 227 -10.25 -13.96 12.15
C THR A 227 -11.43 -13.02 11.82
N LEU A 228 -11.22 -11.98 11.00
CA LEU A 228 -12.25 -10.97 10.72
C LEU A 228 -13.21 -11.36 9.58
N LEU A 229 -12.82 -12.29 8.69
CA LEU A 229 -13.67 -12.75 7.59
C LEU A 229 -14.58 -13.93 7.96
N GLU A 230 -14.26 -14.69 9.00
CA GLU A 230 -15.14 -15.76 9.52
C GLU A 230 -16.46 -15.20 10.09
N ASN A 231 -16.44 -13.97 10.65
CA ASN A 231 -17.65 -13.32 11.16
C ASN A 231 -18.53 -12.69 10.08
N CYS A 232 -18.02 -12.43 8.87
CA CYS A 232 -18.83 -11.93 7.75
C CYS A 232 -19.51 -13.05 6.96
N SER A 233 -19.10 -14.31 7.14
CA SER A 233 -19.64 -15.47 6.44
C SER A 233 -20.73 -16.22 7.22
N LEU A 234 -20.94 -15.88 8.50
CA LEU A 234 -22.01 -16.43 9.33
C LEU A 234 -23.13 -15.39 9.51
N GLY A 235 -23.91 -15.22 8.45
CA GLY A 235 -25.21 -14.57 8.53
C GLY A 235 -26.21 -15.47 9.25
N GLU A 236 -26.17 -15.50 10.58
CA GLU A 236 -27.29 -15.97 11.40
C GLU A 236 -27.51 -15.04 12.59
N CYS A 237 -28.73 -14.47 12.63
CA CYS A 237 -29.33 -13.84 13.78
C CYS A 237 -29.20 -14.74 15.02
N CYS A 238 -28.52 -14.27 16.08
CA CYS A 238 -28.75 -14.77 17.44
C CYS A 238 -28.50 -13.65 18.46
N ASP A 239 -29.62 -13.07 18.88
CA ASP A 239 -29.93 -12.48 20.19
C ASP A 239 -28.77 -12.36 21.19
N ALA A 240 -28.29 -11.13 21.41
CA ALA A 240 -27.30 -10.81 22.42
C ALA A 240 -27.96 -10.79 23.82
N SER A 241 -28.06 -11.96 24.46
CA SER A 241 -28.25 -12.03 25.90
C SER A 241 -27.32 -13.05 26.55
N ARG A 242 -26.51 -12.55 27.49
CA ARG A 242 -25.77 -13.26 28.55
C ARG A 242 -24.72 -14.30 28.11
N SER A 243 -23.45 -13.96 28.32
CA SER A 243 -22.68 -14.42 29.49
C SER A 243 -21.24 -13.91 29.46
N ARG A 244 -20.74 -13.50 30.63
CA ARG A 244 -19.36 -13.05 30.85
C ARG A 244 -18.46 -14.29 30.90
N GLY A 245 -17.42 -14.31 30.08
CA GLY A 245 -16.32 -15.28 30.16
C GLY A 245 -14.99 -14.54 30.32
N THR A 246 -14.33 -14.75 31.44
CA THR A 246 -13.03 -14.20 31.86
C THR A 246 -11.91 -14.65 30.91
N PRO A 247 -10.91 -13.81 30.56
CA PRO A 247 -9.80 -14.24 29.73
C PRO A 247 -8.83 -15.14 30.50
N TRP A 248 -8.44 -16.25 29.86
CA TRP A 248 -7.46 -17.21 30.33
C TRP A 248 -6.05 -16.64 30.13
N VAL A 249 -5.28 -16.48 31.21
CA VAL A 249 -3.87 -16.04 31.18
C VAL A 249 -2.98 -17.28 31.20
N GLY A 250 -2.47 -17.68 30.05
CA GLY A 250 -1.48 -18.75 29.94
C GLY A 250 -0.07 -18.19 30.17
N GLN A 251 0.58 -18.61 31.26
CA GLN A 251 1.99 -18.36 31.54
C GLN A 251 2.88 -19.29 30.69
N ASN A 252 3.87 -18.74 29.98
CA ASN A 252 4.96 -19.52 29.37
C ASN A 252 6.02 -19.90 30.43
N PRO A 253 6.51 -21.15 30.47
CA PRO A 253 7.70 -21.51 31.23
C PRO A 253 9.00 -21.17 30.44
N PRO A 254 10.13 -20.91 31.12
CA PRO A 254 11.35 -20.41 30.48
C PRO A 254 12.32 -21.51 30.04
N GLY A 255 12.92 -21.30 28.86
CA GLY A 255 14.31 -21.68 28.54
C GLY A 255 14.59 -23.06 27.92
N MET A 256 15.18 -23.07 26.72
CA MET A 256 16.49 -23.69 26.45
C MET A 256 16.98 -23.42 25.00
N VAL A 257 18.10 -22.70 24.94
CA VAL A 257 19.27 -22.83 24.05
C VAL A 257 19.26 -24.01 23.06
N THR A 258 19.16 -23.77 21.75
CA THR A 258 20.22 -23.57 20.73
C THR A 258 19.56 -23.20 19.41
#